data_AF-A0A1H7G1L6-F1
#
_entry.id   AF-A0A1H7G1L6-F1
#
_cell.length_a   1.000
_cell.length_b   1.000
_cell.length_c   1.000
_cell.angle_alpha   90.00
_cell.angle_beta   90.00
_cell.angle_gamma   90.00
#
_symmetry.space_group_name_H-M   'P 1'
#
loop_
_entity.id
_entity.type
_entity.pdbx_description
1 polymer ?
#
loop_
_entity_poly.entity_id
_entity_poly.type
_entity_poly.pdbx_seq_one_letter_code
_entity_poly.pdbx_strand_id
1 'polypeptide(L)'
;MLDIEQISQACGCITSISLNGVKSVGTGYLIGPQRIATCAHVIERAVPETISVVFGDEMLSATILCVDRDNDCAVLELERAPGAAPLTLGGGCSWKAAWDGFGFPGVGKGTGVTCSGIVSHPKARDDLGRDVLELTSPEAATGMATPLHGFSGSPVLVNGVVVGHVKRFLSDPDNPLRPAFGKVYAVHARSVLDLLAAQAPAHADMAEPPTTGSPDNNEQVSKVLDLLKRWAGKDMPFEQARLSAAEALIQLSAPERALEVLNACGLSLRDEQLRALAMAKTGDPAQLEAATSRLESLWASHTDGETGGLLGGRYKQQWRASANIAKLEQAHETYLAAFQASGKFYPGINAASTALWLNKTEACREIARQVLQSLNAVPLQARDVWFHATEAEAQLLLGDLALAKTCYQRAVGLCKYAAETIATMRSQAETNLQKLGHDPQVFNLLFTPPP
;
A
#
# COMPACT_ATOMS: atom_id res chain seq x y z
N MET A 1 19.55 0.60 -13.32
CA MET A 1 18.50 1.21 -12.50
C MET A 1 19.03 2.56 -12.07
N LEU A 2 18.24 3.63 -12.24
CA LEU A 2 18.65 4.96 -11.80
C LEU A 2 18.57 5.02 -10.28
N ASP A 3 19.52 5.68 -9.63
CA ASP A 3 19.41 5.97 -8.19
C ASP A 3 18.60 7.26 -7.94
N ILE A 4 18.29 7.53 -6.68
CA ILE A 4 17.46 8.68 -6.32
C ILE A 4 18.15 10.03 -6.57
N GLU A 5 19.49 10.07 -6.52
CA GLU A 5 20.25 11.28 -6.80
C GLU A 5 20.12 11.66 -8.28
N GLN A 6 20.24 10.69 -9.18
CA GLN A 6 20.02 10.88 -10.61
C GLN A 6 18.58 11.31 -10.93
N ILE A 7 17.58 10.70 -10.28
CA ILE A 7 16.17 11.07 -10.51
C ILE A 7 15.89 12.49 -10.01
N SER A 8 16.35 12.83 -8.80
CA SER A 8 16.14 14.14 -8.19
C SER A 8 16.83 15.27 -8.95
N GLN A 9 18.06 15.08 -9.42
CA GLN A 9 18.79 16.05 -10.24
C GLN A 9 18.08 16.34 -11.56
N ALA A 10 17.40 15.33 -12.14
CA ALA A 10 16.64 15.48 -13.36
C ALA A 10 15.26 16.14 -13.18
N CYS A 11 14.83 16.36 -11.94
CA CYS A 11 13.54 16.96 -11.60
C CYS A 11 13.70 18.42 -11.15
N GLY A 12 12.78 19.29 -11.60
CA GLY A 12 12.75 20.69 -11.23
C GLY A 12 11.39 21.13 -10.68
N CYS A 13 11.41 22.05 -9.72
CA CYS A 13 10.20 22.70 -9.18
C CYS A 13 9.74 23.78 -10.16
N ILE A 14 8.55 23.60 -10.76
CA ILE A 14 7.95 24.59 -11.66
C ILE A 14 7.14 25.57 -10.83
N THR A 15 7.40 26.86 -11.02
CA THR A 15 6.53 27.95 -10.58
C THR A 15 5.99 28.67 -11.80
N SER A 16 4.68 28.89 -11.84
CA SER A 16 4.04 29.72 -12.86
C SER A 16 3.12 30.75 -12.23
N ILE A 17 2.95 31.91 -12.87
CA ILE A 17 2.10 33.00 -12.39
C ILE A 17 1.06 33.32 -13.46
N SER A 18 -0.21 33.40 -13.06
CA SER A 18 -1.28 33.79 -13.98
C SER A 18 -1.44 35.30 -14.12
N LEU A 19 -2.21 35.74 -15.12
CA LEU A 19 -2.49 37.16 -15.38
C LEU A 19 -3.06 37.92 -14.17
N ASN A 20 -3.78 37.23 -13.29
CA ASN A 20 -4.32 37.79 -12.04
C ASN A 20 -3.38 37.63 -10.83
N GLY A 21 -2.11 37.24 -11.05
CA GLY A 21 -1.08 37.12 -10.02
C GLY A 21 -1.16 35.86 -9.15
N VAL A 22 -1.98 34.86 -9.53
CA VAL A 22 -2.08 33.60 -8.77
C VAL A 22 -0.89 32.70 -9.12
N LYS A 23 -0.16 32.27 -8.10
CA LYS A 23 0.98 31.35 -8.24
C LYS A 23 0.50 29.89 -8.28
N SER A 24 0.99 29.12 -9.26
CA SER A 24 0.87 27.67 -9.34
C SER A 24 2.23 27.02 -9.15
N VAL A 25 2.26 25.85 -8.52
CA VAL A 25 3.48 25.07 -8.27
C VAL A 25 3.26 23.64 -8.74
N GLY A 26 4.24 23.10 -9.46
CA GLY A 26 4.25 21.72 -9.94
C GLY A 26 5.68 21.19 -10.07
N THR A 27 5.80 20.02 -10.66
CA THR A 27 7.07 19.36 -10.95
C THR A 27 7.25 19.23 -12.45
N GLY A 28 8.48 19.39 -12.93
CA GLY A 28 8.88 18.96 -14.27
C GLY A 28 10.11 18.09 -14.21
N TYR A 29 10.37 17.35 -15.28
CA TYR A 29 11.58 16.52 -15.40
C TYR A 29 12.19 16.63 -16.79
N LEU A 30 13.51 16.54 -16.85
CA LEU A 30 14.26 16.62 -18.10
C LEU A 30 13.98 15.42 -19.00
N ILE A 31 13.67 15.70 -20.26
CA ILE A 31 13.49 14.72 -21.35
C ILE A 31 14.46 14.98 -22.51
N GLY A 32 15.29 16.01 -22.38
CA GLY A 32 16.38 16.37 -23.29
C GLY A 32 17.23 17.47 -22.65
N PRO A 33 18.30 17.95 -23.33
CA PRO A 33 19.23 18.92 -22.74
C PRO A 33 18.57 20.20 -22.24
N GLN A 34 17.54 20.70 -22.92
CA GLN A 34 16.82 21.94 -22.57
C GLN A 34 15.30 21.73 -22.51
N ARG A 35 14.85 20.47 -22.47
CA ARG A 35 13.43 20.15 -22.56
C ARG A 35 12.96 19.48 -21.31
N ILE A 36 11.83 19.94 -20.78
CA ILE A 36 11.16 19.33 -19.63
C ILE A 36 9.72 18.95 -19.95
N ALA A 37 9.27 17.83 -19.39
CA ALA A 37 7.87 17.42 -19.42
C ALA A 37 7.19 17.75 -18.08
N THR A 38 5.91 18.09 -18.12
CA THR A 38 5.04 18.33 -16.95
C THR A 38 3.57 18.15 -17.33
N CYS A 39 2.65 18.33 -16.37
CA CYS A 39 1.21 18.37 -16.65
C CYS A 39 0.80 19.70 -17.30
N ALA A 40 -0.17 19.67 -18.21
CA ALA A 40 -0.69 20.89 -18.85
C ALA A 40 -1.30 21.85 -17.81
N HIS A 41 -2.03 21.33 -16.82
CA HIS A 41 -2.66 22.17 -15.80
C HIS A 41 -1.66 22.93 -14.89
N VAL A 42 -0.39 22.49 -14.81
CA VAL A 42 0.66 23.22 -14.07
C VAL A 42 0.97 24.57 -14.72
N ILE A 43 0.80 24.66 -16.05
CA ILE A 43 1.11 25.85 -16.86
C ILE A 43 -0.11 26.47 -17.54
N GLU A 44 -1.32 25.90 -17.38
CA GLU A 44 -2.52 26.28 -18.13
C GLU A 44 -2.88 27.77 -18.04
N ARG A 45 -2.64 28.38 -16.88
CA ARG A 45 -2.96 29.78 -16.61
C ARG A 45 -1.73 30.70 -16.64
N ALA A 46 -0.56 30.15 -16.96
CA ALA A 46 0.70 30.88 -16.88
C ALA A 46 0.78 31.97 -17.95
N VAL A 47 1.29 33.13 -17.57
CA VAL A 47 1.86 34.07 -18.54
C VAL A 47 3.21 33.50 -18.97
N PRO A 48 3.49 33.31 -20.26
CA PRO A 48 4.71 32.61 -20.71
C PRO A 48 6.00 33.13 -20.10
N GLU A 49 6.13 34.44 -19.92
CA GLU A 49 7.31 35.11 -19.34
C GLU A 49 7.49 34.88 -17.82
N THR A 50 6.55 34.17 -17.18
CA THR A 50 6.53 33.98 -15.72
C THR A 50 6.75 32.53 -15.28
N ILE A 51 7.08 31.64 -16.22
CA ILE A 51 7.39 30.24 -15.90
C ILE A 51 8.86 30.14 -15.51
N SER A 52 9.12 29.75 -14.28
CA SER A 52 10.45 29.45 -13.78
C SER A 52 10.55 28.02 -13.25
N VAL A 53 11.73 27.43 -13.38
CA VAL A 53 12.02 26.06 -12.98
C VAL A 53 13.27 26.07 -12.12
N VAL A 54 13.20 25.44 -10.95
CA VAL A 54 14.33 25.35 -10.03
C VAL A 54 14.88 23.93 -9.98
N PHE A 55 16.15 23.76 -10.37
CA PHE A 55 16.91 22.52 -10.28
C PHE A 55 17.99 22.66 -9.20
N GLY A 56 17.82 22.00 -8.06
CA GLY A 56 18.69 22.25 -6.90
C GLY A 56 18.66 23.72 -6.50
N ASP A 57 19.80 24.41 -6.62
CA ASP A 57 19.93 25.85 -6.34
C ASP A 57 19.82 26.74 -7.60
N GLU A 58 19.72 26.14 -8.80
CA GLU A 58 19.68 26.87 -10.07
C GLU A 58 18.24 27.19 -10.47
N MET A 59 17.93 28.47 -10.70
CA MET A 59 16.65 28.92 -11.27
C MET A 59 16.81 29.27 -12.74
N LEU A 60 15.93 28.71 -13.58
CA LEU A 60 15.89 28.88 -15.04
C LEU A 60 14.52 29.38 -15.49
N SER A 61 14.48 30.24 -16.50
CA SER A 61 13.25 30.58 -17.21
C SER A 61 12.89 29.51 -18.24
N ALA A 62 11.59 29.27 -18.44
CA ALA A 62 11.08 28.30 -19.40
C ALA A 62 9.99 28.91 -20.29
N THR A 63 9.89 28.43 -21.52
CA THR A 63 8.83 28.78 -22.47
C THR A 63 8.04 27.54 -22.87
N ILE A 64 6.76 27.72 -23.20
CA ILE A 64 5.89 26.61 -23.61
C ILE A 64 6.23 26.21 -25.05
N LEU A 65 6.69 24.97 -25.25
CA LEU A 65 6.99 24.42 -26.58
C LEU A 65 5.74 23.79 -27.20
N CYS A 66 5.09 22.88 -26.48
CA CYS A 66 3.84 22.25 -26.90
C CYS A 66 2.98 21.81 -25.70
N VAL A 67 1.66 21.72 -25.90
CA VAL A 67 0.69 21.35 -24.87
C VAL A 67 -0.42 20.50 -25.47
N ASP A 68 -0.73 19.40 -24.81
CA ASP A 68 -1.93 18.59 -25.02
C ASP A 68 -2.80 18.69 -23.77
N ARG A 69 -3.90 19.45 -23.88
CA ARG A 69 -4.84 19.67 -22.77
C ARG A 69 -5.75 18.48 -22.54
N ASP A 70 -6.01 17.68 -23.57
CA ASP A 70 -6.91 16.55 -23.47
C ASP A 70 -6.24 15.46 -22.62
N ASN A 71 -4.96 15.20 -22.87
CA ASN A 71 -4.15 14.24 -22.11
C ASN A 71 -3.42 14.84 -20.89
N ASP A 72 -3.54 16.15 -20.67
CA ASP A 72 -2.95 16.88 -19.54
C ASP A 72 -1.41 16.80 -19.48
N CYS A 73 -0.73 16.95 -20.61
CA CYS A 73 0.74 17.02 -20.68
C CYS A 73 1.24 18.24 -21.47
N ALA A 74 2.43 18.71 -21.12
CA ALA A 74 3.11 19.81 -21.77
C ALA A 74 4.62 19.57 -21.82
N VAL A 75 5.26 20.13 -22.85
CA VAL A 75 6.72 20.23 -22.95
C VAL A 75 7.12 21.70 -22.93
N LEU A 76 8.11 22.01 -22.11
CA LEU A 76 8.69 23.35 -21.99
C LEU A 76 10.15 23.34 -22.45
N GLU A 77 10.60 24.45 -23.02
CA GLU A 77 11.99 24.71 -23.40
C GLU A 77 12.62 25.66 -22.36
N LEU A 78 13.72 25.23 -21.74
CA LEU A 78 14.51 26.01 -20.80
C LEU A 78 15.44 26.99 -21.54
N GLU A 79 15.73 28.13 -20.93
CA GLU A 79 16.66 29.13 -21.49
C GLU A 79 18.09 28.60 -21.71
N ARG A 80 18.50 27.60 -20.93
CA ARG A 80 19.78 26.88 -21.03
C ARG A 80 19.66 25.48 -20.46
N ALA A 81 20.61 24.62 -20.77
CA ALA A 81 20.66 23.26 -20.24
C ALA A 81 21.12 23.26 -18.77
N PRO A 82 20.37 22.64 -17.84
CA PRO A 82 20.88 22.38 -16.50
C PRO A 82 21.98 21.30 -16.54
N GLY A 83 22.82 21.24 -15.52
CA GLY A 83 23.91 20.26 -15.42
C GLY A 83 23.50 18.79 -15.22
N ALA A 84 22.19 18.50 -15.24
CA ALA A 84 21.63 17.18 -14.97
C ALA A 84 21.32 16.39 -16.26
N ALA A 85 21.40 15.06 -16.17
CA ALA A 85 21.08 14.18 -17.30
C ALA A 85 19.55 14.04 -17.48
N PRO A 86 19.04 14.01 -18.73
CA PRO A 86 17.62 13.79 -18.98
C PRO A 86 17.19 12.35 -18.70
N LEU A 87 15.93 12.19 -18.28
CA LEU A 87 15.29 10.90 -18.10
C LEU A 87 14.81 10.34 -19.46
N THR A 88 14.85 9.02 -19.59
CA THR A 88 14.40 8.33 -20.81
C THR A 88 12.90 8.06 -20.72
N LEU A 89 12.13 8.51 -21.71
CA LEU A 89 10.70 8.18 -21.84
C LEU A 89 10.51 6.75 -22.34
N GLY A 90 9.61 6.00 -21.71
CA GLY A 90 9.23 4.62 -22.06
C GLY A 90 7.81 4.53 -22.63
N GLY A 91 7.53 3.46 -23.38
CA GLY A 91 6.23 3.27 -24.07
C GLY A 91 5.10 2.63 -23.25
N GLY A 92 5.39 2.13 -22.03
CA GLY A 92 4.39 1.48 -21.16
C GLY A 92 5.04 0.68 -20.01
N CYS A 93 4.19 0.14 -19.12
CA CYS A 93 4.58 -0.68 -17.98
C CYS A 93 3.64 -1.86 -17.76
N SER A 94 4.10 -2.84 -16.99
CA SER A 94 3.30 -3.98 -16.54
C SER A 94 2.46 -3.69 -15.30
N TRP A 95 1.36 -4.43 -15.15
CA TRP A 95 0.61 -4.51 -13.90
C TRP A 95 1.52 -5.01 -12.76
N LYS A 96 1.34 -4.42 -11.58
CA LYS A 96 2.16 -4.66 -10.37
C LYS A 96 3.63 -4.24 -10.47
N ALA A 97 4.04 -3.56 -11.53
CA ALA A 97 5.39 -3.00 -11.58
C ALA A 97 5.59 -2.00 -10.43
N ALA A 98 6.73 -2.11 -9.74
CA ALA A 98 7.15 -1.10 -8.80
C ALA A 98 7.53 0.18 -9.56
N TRP A 99 7.15 1.32 -9.00
CA TRP A 99 7.51 2.61 -9.57
C TRP A 99 8.09 3.54 -8.51
N ASP A 100 9.03 4.36 -8.97
CA ASP A 100 9.67 5.44 -8.22
C ASP A 100 9.34 6.78 -8.85
N GLY A 101 9.36 7.84 -8.05
CA GLY A 101 9.10 9.19 -8.49
C GLY A 101 9.69 10.21 -7.53
N PHE A 102 9.80 11.44 -8.03
CA PHE A 102 10.32 12.57 -7.26
C PHE A 102 9.56 13.83 -7.64
N GLY A 103 9.23 14.66 -6.64
CA GLY A 103 8.39 15.83 -6.85
C GLY A 103 8.57 16.92 -5.83
N PHE A 104 8.02 18.09 -6.13
CA PHE A 104 8.11 19.28 -5.29
C PHE A 104 6.73 19.67 -4.77
N PRO A 105 6.20 18.95 -3.76
CA PRO A 105 4.92 19.31 -3.20
C PRO A 105 5.01 20.68 -2.51
N GLY A 106 3.93 21.46 -2.55
CA GLY A 106 3.87 22.81 -1.97
C GLY A 106 4.20 22.85 -0.47
N VAL A 107 4.00 21.73 0.23
CA VAL A 107 4.33 21.56 1.66
C VAL A 107 5.84 21.51 1.93
N GLY A 108 6.64 21.12 0.93
CA GLY A 108 8.10 21.01 1.04
C GLY A 108 8.83 22.35 0.96
N LYS A 109 8.13 23.47 0.73
CA LYS A 109 8.73 24.82 0.56
C LYS A 109 9.90 24.87 -0.43
N GLY A 110 9.87 24.04 -1.48
CA GLY A 110 10.94 23.91 -2.48
C GLY A 110 11.84 22.70 -2.29
N THR A 111 11.73 21.97 -1.19
CA THR A 111 12.40 20.68 -0.99
C THR A 111 11.67 19.58 -1.76
N GLY A 112 12.41 18.86 -2.60
CA GLY A 112 11.89 17.70 -3.31
C GLY A 112 11.67 16.50 -2.40
N VAL A 113 10.66 15.69 -2.72
CA VAL A 113 10.20 14.55 -1.95
C VAL A 113 10.04 13.34 -2.87
N THR A 114 10.43 12.18 -2.39
CA THR A 114 10.24 10.90 -3.07
C THR A 114 8.77 10.48 -3.01
N CYS A 115 8.26 9.90 -4.10
CA CYS A 115 6.99 9.17 -4.10
C CYS A 115 7.22 7.81 -4.74
N SER A 116 6.59 6.77 -4.22
CA SER A 116 6.79 5.41 -4.70
C SER A 116 5.51 4.59 -4.62
N GLY A 117 5.52 3.41 -5.23
CA GLY A 117 4.47 2.44 -5.03
C GLY A 117 4.37 1.40 -6.13
N ILE A 118 3.13 0.99 -6.43
CA ILE A 118 2.84 -0.09 -7.39
C ILE A 118 1.89 0.39 -8.48
N VAL A 119 2.16 -0.02 -9.73
CA VAL A 119 1.22 0.14 -10.85
C VAL A 119 0.02 -0.78 -10.62
N SER A 120 -1.10 -0.20 -10.22
CA SER A 120 -2.32 -0.95 -9.93
C SER A 120 -3.14 -1.28 -11.18
N HIS A 121 -3.15 -0.39 -12.18
CA HIS A 121 -3.76 -0.67 -13.48
C HIS A 121 -3.07 0.14 -14.61
N PRO A 122 -2.30 -0.50 -15.51
CA PRO A 122 -1.48 0.19 -16.52
C PRO A 122 -2.28 0.77 -17.70
N LYS A 123 -3.56 0.43 -17.85
CA LYS A 123 -4.43 0.92 -18.94
C LYS A 123 -5.78 1.41 -18.42
N ALA A 124 -5.75 2.12 -17.29
CA ALA A 124 -6.97 2.58 -16.63
C ALA A 124 -7.61 3.73 -17.39
N ARG A 125 -8.82 4.10 -16.99
CA ARG A 125 -9.49 5.31 -17.48
C ARG A 125 -9.92 6.19 -16.33
N ASP A 126 -9.74 7.49 -16.48
CA ASP A 126 -10.27 8.45 -15.53
C ASP A 126 -11.79 8.64 -15.70
N ASP A 127 -12.37 9.46 -14.84
CA ASP A 127 -13.79 9.81 -14.80
C ASP A 127 -14.30 10.49 -16.09
N LEU A 128 -13.39 11.00 -16.92
CA LEU A 128 -13.67 11.57 -18.23
C LEU A 128 -13.39 10.58 -19.38
N GLY A 129 -13.11 9.31 -19.05
CA GLY A 129 -12.86 8.24 -20.01
C GLY A 129 -11.48 8.29 -20.67
N ARG A 130 -10.56 9.11 -20.16
CA ARG A 130 -9.21 9.28 -20.74
C ARG A 130 -8.26 8.21 -20.23
N ASP A 131 -7.37 7.74 -21.08
CA ASP A 131 -6.41 6.71 -20.71
C ASP A 131 -5.39 7.27 -19.70
N VAL A 132 -5.26 6.59 -18.56
CA VAL A 132 -4.36 6.96 -17.46
C VAL A 132 -3.64 5.73 -16.91
N LEU A 133 -2.53 5.96 -16.23
CA LEU A 133 -1.93 4.99 -15.32
C LEU A 133 -2.60 5.13 -13.95
N GLU A 134 -3.15 4.05 -13.43
CA GLU A 134 -3.60 3.99 -12.04
C GLU A 134 -2.52 3.38 -11.17
N LEU A 135 -2.04 4.14 -10.21
CA LEU A 135 -1.00 3.77 -9.27
C LEU A 135 -1.55 3.72 -7.85
N THR A 136 -0.88 2.97 -6.99
CA THR A 136 -1.10 3.03 -5.54
C THR A 136 0.20 3.44 -4.88
N SER A 137 0.15 4.47 -4.04
CA SER A 137 1.25 4.92 -3.21
C SER A 137 0.88 4.77 -1.73
N PRO A 138 1.66 4.00 -0.95
CA PRO A 138 1.51 3.95 0.50
C PRO A 138 1.63 5.33 1.15
N GLU A 139 2.53 6.17 0.65
CA GLU A 139 2.76 7.53 1.14
C GLU A 139 1.51 8.40 0.94
N ALA A 140 0.86 8.28 -0.22
CA ALA A 140 -0.43 8.90 -0.48
C ALA A 140 -1.52 8.34 0.45
N ALA A 141 -1.58 7.02 0.67
CA ALA A 141 -2.54 6.43 1.60
C ALA A 141 -2.33 6.89 3.06
N THR A 142 -1.10 7.25 3.43
CA THR A 142 -0.74 7.76 4.76
C THR A 142 -0.76 9.28 4.88
N GLY A 143 -1.03 10.02 3.78
CA GLY A 143 -1.02 11.47 3.71
C GLY A 143 -2.09 12.12 4.59
N MET A 144 -1.70 12.46 5.83
CA MET A 144 -2.48 13.22 6.80
C MET A 144 -2.74 14.66 6.30
N ALA A 145 -4.01 15.03 6.14
CA ALA A 145 -4.59 16.38 6.23
C ALA A 145 -3.91 17.57 5.49
N THR A 146 -2.93 17.34 4.62
CA THR A 146 -2.18 18.41 3.96
C THR A 146 -2.32 18.26 2.45
N PRO A 147 -2.77 19.30 1.73
CA PRO A 147 -3.00 19.19 0.29
C PRO A 147 -1.73 18.75 -0.44
N LEU A 148 -1.79 17.60 -1.12
CA LEU A 148 -0.70 17.05 -1.97
C LEU A 148 -0.58 17.80 -3.31
N HIS A 149 -0.66 19.14 -3.28
CA HIS A 149 -0.41 19.97 -4.44
C HIS A 149 1.10 20.03 -4.73
N GLY A 150 1.50 20.09 -6.01
CA GLY A 150 2.91 20.23 -6.43
C GLY A 150 3.58 18.94 -6.93
N PHE A 151 3.01 17.77 -6.64
CA PHE A 151 3.42 16.51 -7.28
C PHE A 151 2.97 16.38 -8.74
N SER A 152 2.04 17.23 -9.19
CA SER A 152 1.62 17.25 -10.59
C SER A 152 2.83 17.46 -11.51
N GLY A 153 3.03 16.54 -12.44
CA GLY A 153 4.17 16.50 -13.36
C GLY A 153 5.40 15.73 -12.85
N SER A 154 5.37 15.15 -11.65
CA SER A 154 6.44 14.25 -11.17
C SER A 154 6.58 13.01 -12.05
N PRO A 155 7.80 12.61 -12.47
CA PRO A 155 7.98 11.42 -13.28
C PRO A 155 7.60 10.15 -12.50
N VAL A 156 7.03 9.18 -13.21
CA VAL A 156 6.75 7.81 -12.74
C VAL A 156 7.72 6.90 -13.49
N LEU A 157 8.72 6.40 -12.77
CA LEU A 157 9.78 5.56 -13.33
C LEU A 157 9.51 4.09 -13.01
N VAL A 158 9.56 3.24 -14.03
CA VAL A 158 9.59 1.78 -13.88
C VAL A 158 10.89 1.30 -14.50
N ASN A 159 11.70 0.55 -13.74
CA ASN A 159 13.02 0.07 -14.19
C ASN A 159 13.96 1.17 -14.74
N GLY A 160 13.83 2.41 -14.24
CA GLY A 160 14.65 3.55 -14.66
C GLY A 160 14.22 4.24 -15.95
N VAL A 161 13.06 3.88 -16.52
CA VAL A 161 12.44 4.62 -17.64
C VAL A 161 11.13 5.25 -17.18
N VAL A 162 10.83 6.46 -17.68
CA VAL A 162 9.63 7.20 -17.36
C VAL A 162 8.46 6.60 -18.14
N VAL A 163 7.52 5.96 -17.44
CA VAL A 163 6.32 5.38 -18.06
C VAL A 163 5.11 6.32 -17.98
N GLY A 164 5.22 7.36 -17.15
CA GLY A 164 4.23 8.43 -17.05
C GLY A 164 4.67 9.54 -16.13
N HIS A 165 3.76 10.44 -15.81
CA HIS A 165 3.98 11.46 -14.78
C HIS A 165 2.70 11.72 -13.99
N VAL A 166 2.85 11.96 -12.68
CA VAL A 166 1.73 12.12 -11.74
C VAL A 166 0.83 13.26 -12.19
N LYS A 167 -0.46 12.95 -12.39
CA LYS A 167 -1.50 13.91 -12.77
C LYS A 167 -2.17 14.48 -11.54
N ARG A 168 -2.66 13.58 -10.67
CA ARG A 168 -3.35 13.92 -9.43
C ARG A 168 -3.39 12.72 -8.51
N PHE A 169 -3.42 12.98 -7.22
CA PHE A 169 -3.93 12.01 -6.25
C PHE A 169 -5.46 12.03 -6.33
N LEU A 170 -6.09 10.87 -6.34
CA LEU A 170 -7.55 10.83 -6.30
C LEU A 170 -7.99 11.28 -4.92
N SER A 171 -8.82 12.31 -4.83
CA SER A 171 -9.37 12.75 -3.55
C SER A 171 -10.56 11.88 -3.13
N ASP A 172 -10.76 11.78 -1.82
CA ASP A 172 -11.96 11.24 -1.19
C ASP A 172 -13.17 12.09 -1.59
N PRO A 173 -14.25 11.51 -2.16
CA PRO A 173 -15.48 12.22 -2.49
C PRO A 173 -16.08 12.96 -1.29
N ASP A 174 -15.90 12.43 -0.08
CA ASP A 174 -16.42 13.01 1.16
C ASP A 174 -15.44 14.01 1.80
N ASN A 175 -14.17 14.05 1.34
CA ASN A 175 -13.17 15.03 1.76
C ASN A 175 -12.12 15.32 0.65
N PRO A 176 -12.30 16.39 -0.15
CA PRO A 176 -11.44 16.72 -1.29
C PRO A 176 -9.95 16.93 -0.97
N LEU A 177 -9.61 17.13 0.31
CA LEU A 177 -8.24 17.36 0.79
C LEU A 177 -7.50 16.05 1.17
N ARG A 178 -8.17 14.89 1.11
CA ARG A 178 -7.56 13.58 1.42
C ARG A 178 -7.50 12.70 0.18
N PRO A 179 -6.38 12.00 -0.07
CA PRO A 179 -6.32 11.02 -1.14
C PRO A 179 -7.15 9.75 -0.81
N ALA A 180 -8.10 9.39 -1.67
CA ALA A 180 -8.87 8.16 -1.61
C ALA A 180 -8.00 6.94 -1.90
N PHE A 181 -8.01 5.95 -1.00
CA PHE A 181 -7.38 4.63 -1.18
C PHE A 181 -5.90 4.64 -1.58
N GLY A 182 -5.17 5.74 -1.34
CA GLY A 182 -3.79 5.92 -1.82
C GLY A 182 -3.64 5.89 -3.34
N LYS A 183 -4.73 6.14 -4.07
CA LYS A 183 -4.75 6.06 -5.53
C LYS A 183 -4.18 7.32 -6.16
N VAL A 184 -3.36 7.13 -7.18
CA VAL A 184 -2.75 8.19 -7.97
C VAL A 184 -3.06 7.94 -9.43
N TYR A 185 -3.51 8.96 -10.14
CA TYR A 185 -3.53 8.93 -11.60
C TYR A 185 -2.28 9.60 -12.14
N ALA A 186 -1.70 8.99 -13.16
CA ALA A 186 -0.59 9.53 -13.93
C ALA A 186 -0.94 9.55 -15.42
N VAL A 187 -0.46 10.59 -16.12
CA VAL A 187 -0.49 10.70 -17.57
C VAL A 187 0.52 9.71 -18.15
N HIS A 188 0.18 9.03 -19.23
CA HIS A 188 1.10 8.14 -19.94
C HIS A 188 2.27 8.91 -20.56
N ALA A 189 3.49 8.38 -20.45
CA ALA A 189 4.65 8.96 -21.14
C ALA A 189 4.47 8.97 -22.66
N ARG A 190 3.63 8.08 -23.19
CA ARG A 190 3.22 8.08 -24.59
C ARG A 190 2.59 9.40 -25.04
N SER A 191 1.81 10.06 -24.18
CA SER A 191 1.23 11.37 -24.51
C SER A 191 2.32 12.44 -24.73
N VAL A 192 3.44 12.35 -24.00
CA VAL A 192 4.61 13.23 -24.19
C VAL A 192 5.38 12.86 -25.46
N LEU A 193 5.55 11.57 -25.73
CA LEU A 193 6.19 11.07 -26.96
C LEU A 193 5.42 11.49 -28.22
N ASP A 194 4.10 11.38 -28.19
CA ASP A 194 3.20 11.79 -29.27
C ASP A 194 3.29 13.31 -29.51
N LEU A 195 3.35 14.12 -28.45
CA LEU A 195 3.58 15.57 -28.51
C LEU A 195 4.92 15.94 -29.16
N LEU A 196 5.95 15.11 -28.98
CA LEU A 196 7.29 15.31 -29.55
C LEU A 196 7.45 14.68 -30.93
N ALA A 197 6.45 13.94 -31.43
CA ALA A 197 6.56 13.06 -32.59
C ALA A 197 7.78 12.11 -32.51
N ALA A 198 8.10 11.62 -31.31
CA ALA A 198 9.28 10.80 -31.03
C ALA A 198 8.95 9.31 -30.89
N GLN A 199 9.89 8.43 -31.23
CA GLN A 199 9.74 6.99 -31.05
C GLN A 199 10.22 6.57 -29.64
N ALA A 200 9.43 5.74 -28.96
CA ALA A 200 9.79 5.18 -27.66
C ALA A 200 10.73 3.96 -27.80
N PRO A 201 11.59 3.69 -26.80
CA PRO A 201 12.11 2.35 -26.59
C PRO A 201 10.95 1.35 -26.37
N ALA A 202 11.14 0.08 -26.73
CA ALA A 202 10.16 -0.99 -26.50
C ALA A 202 9.80 -1.15 -25.00
N HIS A 203 8.65 -1.79 -24.70
CA HIS A 203 8.08 -2.01 -23.36
C HIS A 203 9.15 -2.21 -22.28
N ALA A 204 9.03 -1.52 -21.13
CA ALA A 204 10.04 -1.49 -20.06
C ALA A 204 10.33 -2.84 -19.36
N ASP A 205 9.70 -3.92 -19.82
CA ASP A 205 9.71 -5.26 -19.22
C ASP A 205 10.58 -6.22 -20.04
N MET A 206 11.90 -6.11 -19.86
CA MET A 206 12.83 -7.24 -20.01
C MET A 206 13.53 -7.46 -18.67
N ALA A 207 12.72 -7.62 -17.62
CA ALA A 207 13.14 -8.20 -16.35
C ALA A 207 11.95 -8.98 -15.82
N GLU A 208 12.19 -10.22 -15.38
CA GLU A 208 11.20 -11.01 -14.66
C GLU A 208 10.55 -10.16 -13.56
N PRO A 209 9.25 -10.37 -13.27
CA PRO A 209 8.53 -9.58 -12.28
C PRO A 209 9.35 -9.51 -10.98
N PRO A 210 9.55 -8.32 -10.40
CA PRO A 210 10.33 -8.21 -9.18
C PRO A 210 9.65 -9.05 -8.10
N THR A 211 10.40 -9.99 -7.55
CA THR A 211 10.02 -10.69 -6.32
C THR A 211 9.74 -9.63 -5.25
N THR A 212 8.53 -9.69 -4.69
CA THR A 212 7.85 -8.76 -3.78
C THR A 212 8.57 -8.47 -2.44
N GLY A 213 9.84 -8.83 -2.31
CA GLY A 213 10.65 -8.55 -1.14
C GLY A 213 11.47 -7.28 -1.29
N SER A 214 11.50 -6.46 -0.23
CA SER A 214 12.67 -5.62 0.08
C SER A 214 13.98 -6.41 -0.16
N PRO A 215 15.10 -5.78 -0.55
CA PRO A 215 16.38 -6.49 -0.73
C PRO A 215 16.74 -7.41 0.45
N ASP A 216 16.41 -7.00 1.68
CA ASP A 216 16.58 -7.79 2.90
C ASP A 216 15.63 -9.01 2.95
N ASN A 217 14.38 -8.86 2.52
CA ASN A 217 13.42 -9.97 2.46
C ASN A 217 13.83 -11.03 1.42
N ASN A 218 14.36 -10.64 0.27
CA ASN A 218 14.81 -11.61 -0.75
C ASN A 218 15.98 -12.47 -0.24
N GLU A 219 16.91 -11.86 0.49
CA GLU A 219 17.99 -12.58 1.16
C GLU A 219 17.45 -13.53 2.25
N GLN A 220 16.49 -13.07 3.05
CA GLN A 220 15.84 -13.89 4.09
C GLN A 220 15.04 -15.06 3.50
N VAL A 221 14.31 -14.85 2.40
CA VAL A 221 13.61 -15.90 1.66
C VAL A 221 14.61 -16.96 1.17
N SER A 222 15.75 -16.55 0.59
CA SER A 222 16.79 -17.50 0.17
C SER A 222 17.34 -18.29 1.35
N LYS A 223 17.63 -17.62 2.48
CA LYS A 223 18.13 -18.28 3.70
C LYS A 223 17.16 -19.34 4.22
N VAL A 224 15.85 -19.06 4.22
CA VAL A 224 14.81 -20.02 4.63
C VAL A 224 14.81 -21.24 3.72
N LEU A 225 14.82 -21.04 2.40
CA LEU A 225 14.81 -22.13 1.42
C LEU A 225 16.10 -22.97 1.48
N ASP A 226 17.26 -22.34 1.65
CA ASP A 226 18.56 -23.02 1.76
C ASP A 226 18.68 -23.81 3.07
N LEU A 227 18.11 -23.32 4.16
CA LEU A 227 18.02 -24.07 5.41
C LEU A 227 17.12 -25.30 5.23
N LEU A 228 15.95 -25.14 4.61
CA LEU A 228 15.02 -26.26 4.38
C LEU A 228 15.65 -27.35 3.49
N LYS A 229 16.36 -26.97 2.42
CA LYS A 229 17.08 -27.91 1.55
C LYS A 229 18.15 -28.70 2.31
N ARG A 230 18.95 -28.03 3.15
CA ARG A 230 19.97 -28.69 3.99
C ARG A 230 19.35 -29.62 5.03
N TRP A 231 18.17 -29.28 5.52
CA TRP A 231 17.43 -30.09 6.50
C TRP A 231 16.87 -31.37 5.87
N ALA A 232 16.37 -31.30 4.63
CA ALA A 232 15.84 -32.45 3.88
C ALA A 232 16.83 -33.62 3.76
N GLY A 233 18.12 -33.32 3.63
CA GLY A 233 19.18 -34.33 3.44
C GLY A 233 19.70 -35.01 4.71
N LYS A 234 19.07 -34.85 5.88
CA LYS A 234 19.65 -35.26 7.18
C LYS A 234 18.80 -36.20 8.07
N ASP A 235 17.81 -36.93 7.54
CA ASP A 235 16.92 -37.82 8.32
C ASP A 235 16.30 -37.15 9.57
N MET A 236 16.06 -35.84 9.50
CA MET A 236 15.48 -35.04 10.57
C MET A 236 13.95 -34.86 10.35
N PRO A 237 13.16 -34.46 11.37
CA PRO A 237 11.72 -34.26 11.24
C PRO A 237 11.38 -33.14 10.24
N PHE A 238 11.24 -33.53 8.97
CA PHE A 238 11.14 -32.61 7.85
C PHE A 238 9.79 -31.91 7.76
N GLU A 239 8.71 -32.54 8.23
CA GLU A 239 7.36 -31.97 8.16
C GLU A 239 7.23 -30.69 9.00
N GLN A 240 7.68 -30.70 10.26
CA GLN A 240 7.59 -29.52 11.12
C GLN A 240 8.45 -28.37 10.59
N ALA A 241 9.66 -28.67 10.14
CA ALA A 241 10.57 -27.68 9.55
C ALA A 241 9.96 -27.04 8.29
N ARG A 242 9.28 -27.85 7.46
CA ARG A 242 8.58 -27.40 6.26
C ARG A 242 7.40 -26.48 6.57
N LEU A 243 6.55 -26.83 7.53
CA LEU A 243 5.42 -25.99 7.94
C LEU A 243 5.91 -24.64 8.50
N SER A 244 6.95 -24.67 9.35
CA SER A 244 7.58 -23.44 9.85
C SER A 244 8.20 -22.60 8.74
N ALA A 245 8.83 -23.23 7.74
CA ALA A 245 9.37 -22.53 6.58
C ALA A 245 8.27 -21.88 5.73
N ALA A 246 7.15 -22.59 5.48
CA ALA A 246 6.02 -22.04 4.76
C ALA A 246 5.41 -20.82 5.47
N GLU A 247 5.24 -20.90 6.80
CA GLU A 247 4.76 -19.78 7.60
C GLU A 247 5.71 -18.57 7.56
N ALA A 248 7.03 -18.80 7.67
CA ALA A 248 8.03 -17.75 7.53
C ALA A 248 7.99 -17.09 6.14
N LEU A 249 7.86 -17.88 5.06
CA LEU A 249 7.77 -17.37 3.69
C LEU A 249 6.52 -16.51 3.48
N ILE A 250 5.38 -16.87 4.09
CA ILE A 250 4.16 -16.04 4.08
C ILE A 250 4.41 -14.71 4.80
N GLN A 251 5.09 -14.72 5.95
CA GLN A 251 5.43 -13.51 6.72
C GLN A 251 6.42 -12.60 5.97
N LEU A 252 7.27 -13.17 5.12
CA LEU A 252 8.21 -12.45 4.25
C LEU A 252 7.58 -11.98 2.94
N SER A 253 6.25 -12.05 2.80
CA SER A 253 5.51 -11.68 1.58
C SER A 253 5.95 -12.47 0.34
N ALA A 254 6.28 -13.76 0.50
CA ALA A 254 6.62 -14.72 -0.56
C ALA A 254 5.64 -15.91 -0.62
N PRO A 255 4.33 -15.67 -0.85
CA PRO A 255 3.29 -16.71 -0.79
C PRO A 255 3.45 -17.80 -1.86
N GLU A 256 3.99 -17.49 -3.04
CA GLU A 256 4.23 -18.47 -4.10
C GLU A 256 5.28 -19.49 -3.68
N ARG A 257 6.37 -19.02 -3.03
CA ARG A 257 7.41 -19.89 -2.45
C ARG A 257 6.85 -20.75 -1.32
N ALA A 258 5.96 -20.19 -0.49
CA ALA A 258 5.28 -20.97 0.52
C ALA A 258 4.43 -22.10 -0.11
N LEU A 259 3.73 -21.83 -1.22
CA LEU A 259 2.96 -22.85 -1.94
C LEU A 259 3.85 -23.93 -2.56
N GLU A 260 5.01 -23.58 -3.11
CA GLU A 260 6.01 -24.55 -3.59
C GLU A 260 6.44 -25.51 -2.47
N VAL A 261 6.75 -24.96 -1.29
CA VAL A 261 7.14 -25.73 -0.10
C VAL A 261 5.97 -26.61 0.40
N LEU A 262 4.74 -26.10 0.32
CA LEU A 262 3.55 -26.84 0.76
C LEU A 262 3.16 -27.96 -0.22
N ASN A 263 3.33 -27.77 -1.53
CA ASN A 263 3.00 -28.77 -2.55
C ASN A 263 3.79 -30.08 -2.44
N ALA A 264 4.95 -30.07 -1.78
CA ALA A 264 5.89 -31.18 -1.81
C ALA A 264 5.47 -32.41 -0.99
N CYS A 265 4.64 -32.28 0.07
CA CYS A 265 4.22 -33.40 0.95
C CYS A 265 3.10 -32.98 1.93
N GLY A 266 2.23 -33.92 2.32
CA GLY A 266 1.41 -33.86 3.55
C GLY A 266 -0.05 -33.37 3.38
N LEU A 267 -0.97 -33.94 4.16
CA LEU A 267 -2.42 -33.62 4.22
C LEU A 267 -2.85 -33.23 5.66
N SER A 268 -1.93 -32.72 6.48
CA SER A 268 -2.27 -32.33 7.86
C SER A 268 -3.12 -31.06 7.88
N LEU A 269 -3.93 -30.88 8.93
CA LEU A 269 -4.79 -29.69 9.07
C LEU A 269 -3.98 -28.38 8.95
N ARG A 270 -2.78 -28.33 9.55
CA ARG A 270 -1.91 -27.15 9.50
C ARG A 270 -1.37 -26.89 8.08
N ASP A 271 -1.10 -27.93 7.29
CA ASP A 271 -0.72 -27.77 5.88
C ASP A 271 -1.82 -27.06 5.10
N GLU A 272 -3.06 -27.55 5.21
CA GLU A 272 -4.21 -26.99 4.50
C GLU A 272 -4.53 -25.55 4.95
N GLN A 273 -4.37 -25.26 6.25
CA GLN A 273 -4.49 -23.89 6.78
C GLN A 273 -3.44 -22.95 6.19
N LEU A 274 -2.16 -23.34 6.21
CA LEU A 274 -1.07 -22.52 5.65
C LEU A 274 -1.19 -22.37 4.14
N ARG A 275 -1.68 -23.40 3.45
CA ARG A 275 -1.95 -23.36 2.01
C ARG A 275 -3.04 -22.36 1.69
N ALA A 276 -4.17 -22.41 2.39
CA ALA A 276 -5.24 -21.44 2.21
C ALA A 276 -4.75 -20.00 2.52
N LEU A 277 -3.95 -19.82 3.56
CA LEU A 277 -3.36 -18.53 3.89
C LEU A 277 -2.41 -18.02 2.79
N ALA A 278 -1.52 -18.86 2.28
CA ALA A 278 -0.60 -18.52 1.20
C ALA A 278 -1.37 -18.17 -0.09
N MET A 279 -2.35 -19.00 -0.49
CA MET A 279 -3.22 -18.73 -1.63
C MET A 279 -3.92 -17.37 -1.51
N ALA A 280 -4.48 -17.06 -0.33
CA ALA A 280 -5.11 -15.77 -0.09
C ALA A 280 -4.12 -14.58 -0.17
N LYS A 281 -2.84 -14.80 0.14
CA LYS A 281 -1.79 -13.77 0.09
C LYS A 281 -1.20 -13.54 -1.30
N THR A 282 -1.41 -14.43 -2.27
CA THR A 282 -1.00 -14.21 -3.69
C THR A 282 -1.73 -13.03 -4.34
N GLY A 283 -2.94 -12.71 -3.87
CA GLY A 283 -3.80 -11.68 -4.45
C GLY A 283 -4.41 -12.05 -5.80
N ASP A 284 -4.28 -13.30 -6.24
CA ASP A 284 -4.98 -13.81 -7.43
C ASP A 284 -6.45 -14.13 -7.10
N PRO A 285 -7.44 -13.65 -7.88
CA PRO A 285 -8.86 -13.87 -7.59
C PRO A 285 -9.26 -15.34 -7.51
N ALA A 286 -8.72 -16.21 -8.37
CA ALA A 286 -9.04 -17.63 -8.36
C ALA A 286 -8.44 -18.33 -7.12
N GLN A 287 -7.22 -17.97 -6.74
CA GLN A 287 -6.59 -18.44 -5.50
C GLN A 287 -7.34 -17.95 -4.25
N LEU A 288 -7.85 -16.71 -4.26
CA LEU A 288 -8.63 -16.13 -3.17
C LEU A 288 -9.96 -16.87 -2.95
N GLU A 289 -10.65 -17.26 -4.02
CA GLU A 289 -11.87 -18.07 -3.95
C GLU A 289 -11.57 -19.50 -3.51
N ALA A 290 -10.55 -20.13 -4.09
CA ALA A 290 -10.14 -21.48 -3.73
C ALA A 290 -9.64 -21.57 -2.27
N ALA A 291 -9.00 -20.53 -1.74
CA ALA A 291 -8.64 -20.43 -0.33
C ALA A 291 -9.89 -20.41 0.58
N THR A 292 -10.91 -19.64 0.20
CA THR A 292 -12.18 -19.57 0.94
C THR A 292 -12.89 -20.91 0.95
N SER A 293 -13.09 -21.55 -0.22
CA SER A 293 -13.75 -22.86 -0.29
C SER A 293 -13.00 -23.95 0.49
N ARG A 294 -11.67 -23.90 0.47
CA ARG A 294 -10.82 -24.80 1.28
C ARG A 294 -11.09 -24.59 2.78
N LEU A 295 -11.06 -23.34 3.25
CA LEU A 295 -11.31 -23.02 4.66
C LEU A 295 -12.74 -23.36 5.09
N GLU A 296 -13.74 -23.18 4.23
CA GLU A 296 -15.13 -23.61 4.47
C GLU A 296 -15.22 -25.13 4.69
N SER A 297 -14.55 -25.92 3.84
CA SER A 297 -14.50 -27.37 3.98
C SER A 297 -13.78 -27.81 5.25
N LEU A 298 -12.67 -27.14 5.62
CA LEU A 298 -11.97 -27.42 6.88
C LEU A 298 -12.85 -27.09 8.07
N TRP A 299 -13.48 -25.91 8.08
CA TRP A 299 -14.33 -25.44 9.15
C TRP A 299 -15.55 -26.34 9.39
N ALA A 300 -16.15 -26.87 8.31
CA ALA A 300 -17.26 -27.81 8.40
C ALA A 300 -16.88 -29.15 9.09
N SER A 301 -15.59 -29.51 9.08
CA SER A 301 -15.10 -30.75 9.68
C SER A 301 -14.40 -30.56 11.02
N HIS A 302 -13.80 -29.38 11.26
CA HIS A 302 -13.02 -29.05 12.44
C HIS A 302 -13.24 -27.60 12.86
N THR A 303 -13.80 -27.42 14.07
CA THR A 303 -14.00 -26.11 14.68
C THR A 303 -12.81 -25.79 15.59
N ASP A 304 -11.82 -25.06 15.09
CA ASP A 304 -10.66 -24.63 15.86
C ASP A 304 -10.32 -23.14 15.67
N GLY A 305 -9.53 -22.59 16.60
CA GLY A 305 -9.22 -21.15 16.61
C GLY A 305 -8.46 -20.66 15.37
N GLU A 306 -7.64 -21.51 14.75
CA GLU A 306 -6.82 -21.12 13.58
C GLU A 306 -7.67 -21.12 12.31
N THR A 307 -8.37 -22.23 12.02
CA THR A 307 -9.23 -22.33 10.82
C THR A 307 -10.31 -21.24 10.81
N GLY A 308 -11.00 -21.07 11.94
CA GLY A 308 -12.04 -20.06 12.05
C GLY A 308 -11.51 -18.64 12.02
N GLY A 309 -10.29 -18.41 12.55
CA GLY A 309 -9.60 -17.13 12.43
C GLY A 309 -9.32 -16.74 10.97
N LEU A 310 -8.80 -17.68 10.18
CA LEU A 310 -8.53 -17.49 8.76
C LEU A 310 -9.82 -17.30 7.95
N LEU A 311 -10.81 -18.18 8.13
CA LEU A 311 -12.09 -18.11 7.42
C LEU A 311 -12.88 -16.83 7.75
N GLY A 312 -12.97 -16.47 9.03
CA GLY A 312 -13.57 -15.20 9.45
C GLY A 312 -12.88 -14.00 8.80
N GLY A 313 -11.56 -14.07 8.63
CA GLY A 313 -10.78 -13.07 7.90
C GLY A 313 -11.16 -12.96 6.42
N ARG A 314 -11.40 -14.09 5.74
CA ARG A 314 -11.87 -14.12 4.35
C ARG A 314 -13.23 -13.45 4.20
N TYR A 315 -14.20 -13.83 5.04
CA TYR A 315 -15.53 -13.22 5.03
C TYR A 315 -15.49 -11.73 5.37
N LYS A 316 -14.66 -11.33 6.34
CA LYS A 316 -14.43 -9.92 6.67
C LYS A 316 -13.88 -9.12 5.48
N GLN A 317 -12.94 -9.70 4.72
CA GLN A 317 -12.41 -9.07 3.51
C GLN A 317 -13.48 -8.97 2.42
N GLN A 318 -14.28 -10.02 2.20
CA GLN A 318 -15.40 -10.00 1.25
C GLN A 318 -16.43 -8.94 1.60
N TRP A 319 -16.76 -8.79 2.89
CA TRP A 319 -17.62 -7.70 3.36
C TRP A 319 -17.01 -6.32 3.06
N ARG A 320 -15.73 -6.11 3.35
CA ARG A 320 -15.06 -4.82 3.04
C ARG A 320 -15.08 -4.49 1.55
N ALA A 321 -14.96 -5.49 0.69
CA ALA A 321 -14.95 -5.29 -0.77
C ALA A 321 -16.34 -5.03 -1.37
N SER A 322 -17.41 -5.54 -0.74
CA SER A 322 -18.76 -5.56 -1.34
C SER A 322 -19.84 -4.87 -0.52
N ALA A 323 -19.53 -4.47 0.72
CA ALA A 323 -20.48 -4.07 1.75
C ALA A 323 -21.60 -5.11 2.04
N ASN A 324 -21.43 -6.37 1.62
CA ASN A 324 -22.43 -7.42 1.82
C ASN A 324 -22.53 -7.81 3.30
N ILE A 325 -23.62 -7.42 3.97
CA ILE A 325 -23.85 -7.67 5.39
C ILE A 325 -23.87 -9.16 5.73
N ALA A 326 -24.36 -10.03 4.84
CA ALA A 326 -24.33 -11.48 5.09
C ALA A 326 -22.89 -11.98 5.27
N LYS A 327 -21.92 -11.41 4.54
CA LYS A 327 -20.49 -11.74 4.74
C LYS A 327 -19.97 -11.26 6.09
N LEU A 328 -20.45 -10.12 6.59
CA LEU A 328 -20.09 -9.66 7.93
C LEU A 328 -20.70 -10.54 9.03
N GLU A 329 -21.93 -11.01 8.85
CA GLU A 329 -22.57 -11.97 9.75
C GLU A 329 -21.81 -13.30 9.77
N GLN A 330 -21.49 -13.85 8.60
CA GLN A 330 -20.66 -15.05 8.48
C GLN A 330 -19.30 -14.87 9.16
N ALA A 331 -18.65 -13.71 9.00
CA ALA A 331 -17.38 -13.40 9.67
C ALA A 331 -17.55 -13.41 11.20
N HIS A 332 -18.58 -12.72 11.71
CA HIS A 332 -18.87 -12.64 13.14
C HIS A 332 -19.12 -14.01 13.77
N GLU A 333 -20.01 -14.80 13.17
CA GLU A 333 -20.36 -16.14 13.65
C GLU A 333 -19.15 -17.07 13.66
N THR A 334 -18.35 -17.04 12.59
CA THR A 334 -17.14 -17.85 12.48
C THR A 334 -16.11 -17.48 13.54
N TYR A 335 -15.84 -16.18 13.72
CA TYR A 335 -14.91 -15.70 14.75
C TYR A 335 -15.40 -16.03 16.17
N LEU A 336 -16.70 -15.88 16.43
CA LEU A 336 -17.29 -16.15 17.74
C LEU A 336 -17.18 -17.64 18.09
N ALA A 337 -17.56 -18.53 17.17
CA ALA A 337 -17.44 -19.96 17.36
C ALA A 337 -15.98 -20.40 17.54
N ALA A 338 -15.04 -19.81 16.77
CA ALA A 338 -13.61 -20.06 16.91
C ALA A 338 -13.06 -19.61 18.27
N PHE A 339 -13.54 -18.47 18.77
CA PHE A 339 -13.18 -17.98 20.11
C PHE A 339 -13.72 -18.89 21.20
N GLN A 340 -15.00 -19.28 21.13
CA GLN A 340 -15.63 -20.17 22.09
C GLN A 340 -14.94 -21.55 22.15
N ALA A 341 -14.51 -22.08 21.00
CA ALA A 341 -13.85 -23.38 20.93
C ALA A 341 -12.40 -23.36 21.45
N SER A 342 -11.68 -22.24 21.26
CA SER A 342 -10.22 -22.21 21.49
C SER A 342 -9.76 -21.33 22.65
N GLY A 343 -10.59 -20.37 23.09
CA GLY A 343 -10.20 -19.33 24.04
C GLY A 343 -9.12 -18.36 23.53
N LYS A 344 -8.68 -18.48 22.27
CA LYS A 344 -7.63 -17.62 21.70
C LYS A 344 -8.13 -16.19 21.54
N PHE A 345 -7.34 -15.20 21.97
CA PHE A 345 -7.74 -13.79 21.92
C PHE A 345 -7.89 -13.24 20.48
N TYR A 346 -7.17 -13.78 19.48
CA TYR A 346 -7.25 -13.30 18.09
C TYR A 346 -8.65 -13.48 17.46
N PRO A 347 -9.27 -14.68 17.45
CA PRO A 347 -10.66 -14.80 17.00
C PRO A 347 -11.62 -13.99 17.88
N GLY A 348 -11.39 -13.92 19.20
CA GLY A 348 -12.27 -13.21 20.12
C GLY A 348 -12.36 -11.71 19.84
N ILE A 349 -11.23 -11.03 19.63
CA ILE A 349 -11.25 -9.59 19.37
C ILE A 349 -11.88 -9.23 18.02
N ASN A 350 -11.73 -10.12 17.03
CA ASN A 350 -12.40 -9.98 15.76
C ASN A 350 -13.91 -10.27 15.87
N ALA A 351 -14.33 -11.21 16.71
CA ALA A 351 -15.74 -11.45 17.02
C ALA A 351 -16.37 -10.22 17.69
N ALA A 352 -15.68 -9.58 18.63
CA ALA A 352 -16.13 -8.36 19.28
C ALA A 352 -16.25 -7.19 18.30
N SER A 353 -15.22 -6.97 17.46
CA SER A 353 -15.22 -5.89 16.45
C SER A 353 -16.34 -6.08 15.42
N THR A 354 -16.52 -7.29 14.90
CA THR A 354 -17.61 -7.58 13.94
C THR A 354 -18.99 -7.47 14.58
N ALA A 355 -19.14 -7.79 15.87
CA ALA A 355 -20.38 -7.54 16.62
C ALA A 355 -20.70 -6.04 16.65
N LEU A 356 -19.72 -5.18 16.94
CA LEU A 356 -19.88 -3.73 16.88
C LEU A 356 -20.32 -3.28 15.48
N TRP A 357 -19.69 -3.80 14.43
CA TRP A 357 -19.99 -3.39 13.06
C TRP A 357 -21.39 -3.80 12.58
N LEU A 358 -21.92 -4.88 13.17
CA LEU A 358 -23.32 -5.33 13.04
C LEU A 358 -24.29 -4.62 14.00
N ASN A 359 -23.85 -3.59 14.72
CA ASN A 359 -24.62 -2.86 15.73
C ASN A 359 -25.08 -3.74 16.92
N LYS A 360 -24.39 -4.85 17.21
CA LYS A 360 -24.65 -5.73 18.36
C LYS A 360 -23.80 -5.28 19.57
N THR A 361 -24.07 -4.09 20.09
CA THR A 361 -23.23 -3.40 21.08
C THR A 361 -23.04 -4.17 22.39
N GLU A 362 -24.08 -4.80 22.92
CA GLU A 362 -23.98 -5.60 24.15
C GLU A 362 -23.07 -6.81 23.96
N ALA A 363 -23.27 -7.55 22.86
CA ALA A 363 -22.43 -8.69 22.49
C ALA A 363 -20.97 -8.27 22.28
N CYS A 364 -20.73 -7.15 21.58
CA CYS A 364 -19.40 -6.57 21.42
C CYS A 364 -18.69 -6.37 22.77
N ARG A 365 -19.34 -5.68 23.71
CA ARG A 365 -18.75 -5.38 25.03
C ARG A 365 -18.53 -6.65 25.83
N GLU A 366 -19.45 -7.61 25.78
CA GLU A 366 -19.31 -8.86 26.50
C GLU A 366 -18.13 -9.69 25.98
N ILE A 367 -18.02 -9.86 24.67
CA ILE A 367 -16.88 -10.57 24.05
C ILE A 367 -15.56 -9.83 24.36
N ALA A 368 -15.53 -8.49 24.30
CA ALA A 368 -14.33 -7.73 24.61
C ALA A 368 -13.83 -7.94 26.06
N ARG A 369 -14.73 -8.05 27.05
CA ARG A 369 -14.36 -8.39 28.43
C ARG A 369 -13.78 -9.79 28.54
N GLN A 370 -14.38 -10.76 27.86
CA GLN A 370 -13.88 -12.14 27.83
C GLN A 370 -12.49 -12.21 27.18
N VAL A 371 -12.26 -11.41 26.13
CA VAL A 371 -10.93 -11.28 25.51
C VAL A 371 -9.91 -10.73 26.51
N LEU A 372 -10.22 -9.64 27.23
CA LEU A 372 -9.32 -9.13 28.28
C LEU A 372 -9.03 -10.16 29.37
N GLN A 373 -10.03 -10.97 29.76
CA GLN A 373 -9.80 -12.06 30.70
C GLN A 373 -8.84 -13.12 30.14
N SER A 374 -8.97 -13.47 28.84
CA SER A 374 -8.08 -14.43 28.19
C SER A 374 -6.62 -13.95 28.12
N LEU A 375 -6.39 -12.63 28.03
CA LEU A 375 -5.05 -12.04 28.03
C LEU A 375 -4.33 -12.19 29.38
N ASN A 376 -5.05 -12.34 30.49
CA ASN A 376 -4.43 -12.52 31.82
C ASN A 376 -3.59 -13.80 31.91
N ALA A 377 -3.92 -14.82 31.12
CA ALA A 377 -3.19 -16.08 31.08
C ALA A 377 -1.88 -15.99 30.28
N VAL A 378 -1.63 -14.90 29.54
CA VAL A 378 -0.43 -14.75 28.70
C VAL A 378 0.76 -14.27 29.54
N PRO A 379 1.84 -15.08 29.66
CA PRO A 379 3.04 -14.70 30.40
C PRO A 379 3.69 -13.44 29.82
N LEU A 380 4.32 -12.61 30.67
CA LEU A 380 4.93 -11.34 30.24
C LEU A 380 5.90 -11.50 29.06
N GLN A 381 6.71 -12.57 29.07
CA GLN A 381 7.68 -12.87 28.02
C GLN A 381 7.05 -13.30 26.68
N ALA A 382 5.77 -13.66 26.67
CA ALA A 382 5.04 -14.10 25.47
C ALA A 382 4.13 -13.00 24.91
N ARG A 383 4.19 -11.77 25.46
CA ARG A 383 3.38 -10.63 25.00
C ARG A 383 4.04 -9.97 23.80
N ASP A 384 3.55 -10.33 22.63
CA ASP A 384 3.99 -9.80 21.35
C ASP A 384 3.17 -8.57 20.91
N VAL A 385 3.37 -8.13 19.67
CA VAL A 385 2.59 -7.04 19.07
C VAL A 385 1.08 -7.32 19.12
N TRP A 386 0.65 -8.56 18.85
CA TRP A 386 -0.76 -8.92 18.75
C TRP A 386 -1.43 -8.99 20.11
N PHE A 387 -0.69 -9.33 21.17
CA PHE A 387 -1.15 -9.17 22.55
C PHE A 387 -1.57 -7.72 22.82
N HIS A 388 -0.66 -6.76 22.58
CA HIS A 388 -0.90 -5.35 22.88
C HIS A 388 -1.95 -4.72 21.95
N ALA A 389 -1.98 -5.13 20.68
CA ALA A 389 -3.01 -4.71 19.74
C ALA A 389 -4.40 -5.22 20.17
N THR A 390 -4.49 -6.48 20.61
CA THR A 390 -5.74 -7.08 21.09
C THR A 390 -6.22 -6.41 22.38
N GLU A 391 -5.31 -6.12 23.30
CA GLU A 391 -5.61 -5.33 24.50
C GLU A 391 -6.15 -3.95 24.12
N ALA A 392 -5.50 -3.25 23.18
CA ALA A 392 -5.92 -1.92 22.73
C ALA A 392 -7.32 -1.92 22.11
N GLU A 393 -7.59 -2.85 21.19
CA GLU A 393 -8.90 -3.01 20.56
C GLU A 393 -9.98 -3.34 21.60
N ALA A 394 -9.71 -4.22 22.55
CA ALA A 394 -10.70 -4.58 23.56
C ALA A 394 -11.07 -3.38 24.45
N GLN A 395 -10.07 -2.58 24.86
CA GLN A 395 -10.29 -1.36 25.63
C GLN A 395 -11.06 -0.31 24.83
N LEU A 396 -10.75 -0.16 23.54
CA LEU A 396 -11.48 0.72 22.63
C LEU A 396 -12.96 0.33 22.53
N LEU A 397 -13.25 -0.97 22.33
CA LEU A 397 -14.62 -1.50 22.25
C LEU A 397 -15.41 -1.33 23.57
N LEU A 398 -14.71 -1.22 24.70
CA LEU A 398 -15.30 -0.94 26.01
C LEU A 398 -15.45 0.57 26.29
N GLY A 399 -14.94 1.43 25.41
CA GLY A 399 -15.04 2.89 25.52
C GLY A 399 -13.89 3.55 26.29
N ASP A 400 -12.83 2.82 26.66
CA ASP A 400 -11.66 3.38 27.32
C ASP A 400 -10.60 3.79 26.28
N LEU A 401 -10.78 4.97 25.71
CA LEU A 401 -9.89 5.52 24.68
C LEU A 401 -8.47 5.78 25.22
N ALA A 402 -8.34 6.14 26.50
CA ALA A 402 -7.05 6.46 27.10
C ALA A 402 -6.19 5.21 27.26
N LEU A 403 -6.79 4.11 27.72
CA LEU A 403 -6.10 2.84 27.85
C LEU A 403 -5.85 2.21 26.47
N ALA A 404 -6.82 2.28 25.55
CA ALA A 404 -6.64 1.84 24.17
C ALA A 404 -5.41 2.51 23.51
N LYS A 405 -5.29 3.84 23.64
CA LYS A 405 -4.14 4.61 23.16
C LYS A 405 -2.81 4.10 23.73
N THR A 406 -2.76 3.87 25.04
CA THR A 406 -1.55 3.37 25.71
C THR A 406 -1.14 1.99 25.19
N CYS A 407 -2.11 1.10 24.99
CA CYS A 407 -1.87 -0.24 24.47
C CYS A 407 -1.43 -0.22 22.99
N TYR A 408 -2.04 0.62 22.15
CA TYR A 408 -1.59 0.82 20.76
C TYR A 408 -0.16 1.33 20.67
N GLN A 409 0.23 2.28 21.54
CA GLN A 409 1.60 2.77 21.59
C GLN A 409 2.60 1.65 21.90
N ARG A 410 2.27 0.73 22.83
CA ARG A 410 3.10 -0.44 23.11
C ARG A 410 3.19 -1.36 21.90
N ALA A 411 2.07 -1.64 21.23
CA ALA A 411 2.05 -2.48 20.04
C ALA A 411 2.92 -1.90 18.91
N VAL A 412 2.76 -0.61 18.61
CA VAL A 412 3.55 0.08 17.58
C VAL A 412 5.04 0.15 17.94
N GLY A 413 5.37 0.32 19.22
CA GLY A 413 6.77 0.29 19.70
C GLY A 413 7.48 -1.05 19.44
N LEU A 414 6.75 -2.15 19.26
CA LEU A 414 7.30 -3.47 18.91
C LEU A 414 7.46 -3.67 17.38
N CYS A 415 6.93 -2.77 16.55
CA CYS A 415 6.86 -2.89 15.10
C CYS A 415 8.03 -2.21 14.37
N LYS A 416 9.29 -2.42 14.80
CA LYS A 416 10.45 -1.64 14.34
C LYS A 416 10.64 -1.53 12.81
N TYR A 417 10.08 -2.45 12.01
CA TYR A 417 10.10 -2.38 10.53
C TYR A 417 8.81 -2.94 9.88
N ALA A 418 7.70 -3.01 10.63
CA ALA A 418 6.49 -3.73 10.21
C ALA A 418 5.35 -2.79 9.80
N ALA A 419 5.56 -2.02 8.73
CA ALA A 419 4.57 -1.05 8.23
C ALA A 419 3.20 -1.67 7.93
N GLU A 420 3.17 -2.89 7.39
CA GLU A 420 1.92 -3.63 7.13
C GLU A 420 1.16 -3.99 8.41
N THR A 421 1.88 -4.38 9.46
CA THR A 421 1.29 -4.71 10.77
C THR A 421 0.66 -3.46 11.40
N ILE A 422 1.36 -2.33 11.32
CA ILE A 422 0.85 -1.03 11.80
C ILE A 422 -0.40 -0.62 11.00
N ALA A 423 -0.37 -0.76 9.67
CA ALA A 423 -1.51 -0.45 8.81
C ALA A 423 -2.73 -1.33 9.12
N THR A 424 -2.51 -2.61 9.42
CA THR A 424 -3.57 -3.56 9.81
C THR A 424 -4.26 -3.11 11.10
N MET A 425 -3.49 -2.74 12.13
CA MET A 425 -4.04 -2.22 13.39
C MET A 425 -4.79 -0.91 13.18
N ARG A 426 -4.21 0.03 12.42
CA ARG A 426 -4.82 1.33 12.12
C ARG A 426 -6.19 1.16 11.46
N SER A 427 -6.27 0.34 10.41
CA SER A 427 -7.51 0.13 9.66
C SER A 427 -8.64 -0.41 10.53
N GLN A 428 -8.34 -1.30 11.47
CA GLN A 428 -9.35 -1.84 12.38
C GLN A 428 -9.76 -0.81 13.44
N ALA A 429 -8.81 -0.11 14.05
CA ALA A 429 -9.07 0.97 15.00
C ALA A 429 -9.94 2.07 14.41
N GLU A 430 -9.65 2.54 13.19
CA GLU A 430 -10.45 3.54 12.46
C GLU A 430 -11.90 3.08 12.27
N THR A 431 -12.09 1.83 11.86
CA THR A 431 -13.45 1.25 11.68
C THR A 431 -14.20 1.20 13.01
N ASN A 432 -13.53 0.77 14.09
CA ASN A 432 -14.11 0.69 15.43
C ASN A 432 -14.46 2.08 15.98
N LEU A 433 -13.56 3.05 15.86
CA LEU A 433 -13.78 4.44 16.26
C LEU A 433 -14.98 5.05 15.52
N GLN A 434 -15.06 4.87 14.20
CA GLN A 434 -16.18 5.35 13.40
C GLN A 434 -17.51 4.78 13.90
N LYS A 435 -17.56 3.47 14.17
CA LYS A 435 -18.78 2.80 14.64
C LYS A 435 -19.17 3.18 16.08
N LEU A 436 -18.20 3.58 16.89
CA LEU A 436 -18.42 4.12 18.24
C LEU A 436 -18.82 5.61 18.22
N GLY A 437 -18.80 6.28 17.06
CA GLY A 437 -19.13 7.69 16.92
C GLY A 437 -17.97 8.63 17.31
N HIS A 438 -16.74 8.13 17.34
CA HIS A 438 -15.54 8.93 17.54
C HIS A 438 -14.89 9.32 16.20
N ASP A 439 -14.01 10.32 16.23
CA ASP A 439 -13.15 10.64 15.08
C ASP A 439 -12.25 9.42 14.76
N PRO A 440 -12.36 8.81 13.57
CA PRO A 440 -11.51 7.68 13.17
C PRO A 440 -10.02 8.01 13.25
N GLN A 441 -9.64 9.29 13.18
CA GLN A 441 -8.26 9.73 13.12
C GLN A 441 -7.61 10.03 14.47
N VAL A 442 -8.34 9.88 15.58
CA VAL A 442 -7.85 10.26 16.92
C VAL A 442 -6.55 9.55 17.33
N PHE A 443 -6.25 8.40 16.70
CA PHE A 443 -5.04 7.61 16.93
C PHE A 443 -4.00 7.69 15.81
N ASN A 444 -4.17 8.51 14.77
CA ASN A 444 -3.29 8.45 13.59
C ASN A 444 -1.81 8.68 13.89
N LEU A 445 -1.49 9.62 14.78
CA LEU A 445 -0.11 9.88 15.22
C LEU A 445 0.51 8.68 15.96
N LEU A 446 -0.30 7.81 16.57
CA LEU A 446 0.17 6.61 17.25
C LEU A 446 0.67 5.55 16.27
N PHE A 447 0.06 5.48 15.08
CA PHE A 447 0.38 4.48 14.07
C PHE A 447 1.48 4.94 13.12
N THR A 448 2.30 5.90 13.52
CA THR A 448 3.51 6.28 12.78
C THR A 448 4.62 5.32 13.19
N PRO A 449 5.34 4.67 12.26
CA PRO A 449 6.50 3.85 12.62
C PRO A 449 7.50 4.71 13.42
N PRO A 450 8.14 4.15 14.46
CA PRO A 450 9.24 4.85 15.12
C PRO A 450 10.36 5.14 14.11
N PRO A 451 11.08 6.27 14.25
CA PRO A 451 12.18 6.65 13.36
C PRO A 451 13.36 5.69 13.38
#